data_AF-A0A9Q9BB88-F1
#
_entry.id   AF-A0A9Q9BB88-F1
#
_cell.length_a   1.000
_cell.length_b   1.000
_cell.length_c   1.000
_cell.angle_alpha   90.00
_cell.angle_beta   90.00
_cell.angle_gamma   90.00
#
_symmetry.space_group_name_H-M   'P 1'
#
loop_
_entity.id
_entity.type
_entity.pdbx_description
1 polymer ?
#
loop_
_entity_poly.entity_id
_entity_poly.type
_entity_poly.pdbx_seq_one_letter_code
_entity_poly.pdbx_strand_id
1 'polypeptide(L)' 'MPESSSDTKCNGVMGVPISFLDKYCPEQFEILWTTDRGGDGQLDEFKKPHSRYDAPVINGQGIYKRIFILHK' A
#
# COMPACT_ATOMS: atom_id res chain seq x y z
N MET A 1 29.44 -10.95 15.42
CA MET A 1 28.60 -10.44 14.31
C MET A 1 27.16 -10.72 14.71
N PRO A 2 26.42 -9.77 15.29
CA PRO A 2 25.01 -10.01 15.59
C PRO A 2 24.21 -9.84 14.31
N GLU A 3 23.39 -10.84 14.03
CA GLU A 3 22.46 -10.88 12.90
C GLU A 3 21.47 -9.73 13.00
N SER A 4 21.26 -9.02 11.89
CA SER A 4 20.30 -7.93 11.78
C SER A 4 18.88 -8.50 11.83
N SER A 5 18.35 -8.73 13.03
CA SER A 5 16.91 -8.90 13.23
C SER A 5 16.25 -7.55 12.98
N SER A 6 15.86 -7.29 11.74
CA SER A 6 14.94 -6.20 11.44
C SER A 6 13.60 -6.56 12.05
N ASP A 7 13.39 -6.17 13.31
CA ASP A 7 12.09 -6.10 14.01
C ASP A 7 11.19 -5.04 13.35
N THR A 8 11.03 -5.13 12.03
CA THR A 8 10.02 -4.37 11.32
C THR A 8 8.72 -5.12 11.57
N LYS A 9 8.08 -4.83 12.71
CA LYS A 9 6.76 -5.32 13.04
C LYS A 9 5.80 -4.76 11.98
N CYS A 10 5.62 -5.49 10.88
CA CYS A 10 4.50 -5.26 9.98
C CYS A 10 3.25 -5.45 10.84
N ASN A 11 2.56 -4.37 11.17
CA ASN A 11 1.43 -4.32 12.10
C ASN A 11 0.17 -5.06 11.57
N GLY A 12 0.33 -6.17 10.85
CA GLY A 12 -0.75 -6.88 10.16
C GLY A 12 -1.24 -6.21 8.88
N VAL A 13 -0.63 -5.10 8.46
CA VAL A 13 -1.02 -4.35 7.26
C VAL A 13 -0.42 -5.00 6.01
N MET A 14 -1.28 -5.31 5.04
CA MET A 14 -0.92 -5.90 3.75
C MET A 14 -1.35 -5.01 2.60
N GLY A 15 -0.44 -4.75 1.64
CA GLY A 15 -0.76 -4.04 0.40
C GLY A 15 -1.18 -5.03 -0.69
N VAL A 16 -2.46 -5.05 -1.05
CA VAL A 16 -3.04 -5.95 -2.06
C VAL A 16 -3.45 -5.16 -3.31
N PRO A 17 -3.47 -5.77 -4.52
CA PRO A 17 -3.99 -5.10 -5.71
C PRO A 17 -5.44 -4.65 -5.52
N ILE A 18 -5.85 -3.56 -6.16
CA ILE A 18 -7.24 -3.04 -6.10
C ILE A 18 -8.28 -4.09 -6.53
N SER A 19 -7.90 -5.03 -7.41
CA SER A 19 -8.74 -6.16 -7.82
C SER A 19 -9.07 -7.13 -6.68
N PHE A 20 -8.40 -7.01 -5.52
CA PHE A 20 -8.75 -7.76 -4.32
C PHE A 20 -10.13 -7.38 -3.78
N LEU A 21 -10.65 -6.18 -4.10
CA LEU A 21 -11.98 -5.74 -3.67
C LEU A 21 -13.10 -6.69 -4.10
N ASP A 22 -12.97 -7.35 -5.26
CA ASP A 22 -13.95 -8.31 -5.77
C ASP A 22 -14.02 -9.60 -4.92
N LYS A 23 -13.01 -9.84 -4.07
CA LYS A 23 -12.85 -11.04 -3.24
C LYS A 23 -12.69 -10.71 -1.75
N TYR A 24 -12.83 -9.44 -1.39
CA TYR A 24 -12.61 -8.97 -0.03
C TYR A 24 -13.73 -9.41 0.91
N CYS A 25 -13.36 -9.80 2.14
CA CYS A 25 -14.29 -10.14 3.21
C CYS A 25 -14.29 -9.02 4.27
N PRO A 26 -15.35 -8.19 4.36
CA PRO A 26 -15.42 -7.08 5.30
C PRO A 26 -15.38 -7.47 6.77
N GLU A 27 -15.74 -8.71 7.09
CA GLU A 27 -15.71 -9.25 8.45
C GLU A 27 -14.28 -9.57 8.91
N GLN A 28 -13.39 -9.96 7.99
CA GLN A 28 -12.02 -10.38 8.30
C GLN A 28 -10.99 -9.28 8.13
N PHE A 29 -11.25 -8.31 7.24
CA PHE A 29 -10.28 -7.30 6.87
C PHE A 29 -10.87 -5.89 6.96
N GLU A 30 -10.05 -4.89 7.24
CA GLU A 30 -10.37 -3.47 7.19
C GLU A 30 -9.54 -2.80 6.09
N ILE A 31 -10.17 -2.00 5.22
CA ILE A 31 -9.46 -1.22 4.20
C ILE A 31 -9.00 0.08 4.86
N LEU A 32 -7.68 0.23 5.00
CA LEU A 32 -7.08 1.40 5.64
C LEU A 32 -6.89 2.55 4.66
N TRP A 33 -6.30 2.25 3.50
CA TRP A 33 -5.86 3.28 2.57
C TRP A 33 -5.60 2.74 1.17
N THR A 34 -5.39 3.62 0.18
CA THR A 34 -5.11 3.27 -1.22
C THR A 34 -3.89 4.01 -1.72
N THR A 35 -3.12 3.39 -2.61
CA THR A 35 -1.95 4.02 -3.23
C THR A 35 -2.30 4.96 -4.39
N ASP A 36 -3.52 5.50 -4.44
CA ASP A 36 -3.90 6.42 -5.50
C ASP A 36 -3.51 7.86 -5.15
N ARG A 37 -3.13 8.66 -6.17
CA ARG A 37 -2.78 10.08 -6.00
C ARG A 37 -4.02 10.99 -5.92
N GLY A 38 -5.20 10.39 -5.85
CA GLY A 38 -6.49 11.04 -5.97
C GLY A 38 -6.91 11.84 -4.74
N GLY A 39 -6.24 12.96 -4.49
CA GLY A 39 -6.88 14.17 -3.96
C GLY A 39 -7.34 14.21 -2.51
N ASP A 40 -6.94 13.28 -1.64
CA ASP A 40 -7.26 13.30 -0.20
C ASP A 40 -6.33 14.20 0.63
N GLY A 41 -5.28 14.77 0.02
CA GLY A 41 -4.38 15.75 0.65
C GLY A 41 -3.47 15.19 1.74
N GLN A 42 -3.60 13.91 2.09
CA GLN A 42 -2.88 13.28 3.21
C GLN A 42 -1.44 12.85 2.90
N LEU A 43 -1.04 12.95 1.62
CA LEU A 43 0.29 12.55 1.16
C LEU A 43 1.23 13.71 0.83
N ASP A 44 0.83 14.97 0.98
CA ASP A 44 1.67 16.09 0.51
C ASP A 44 3.05 16.11 1.18
N GLU A 45 3.17 15.64 2.42
CA GLU A 45 4.44 15.51 3.15
C GLU A 45 5.32 14.33 2.69
N PHE A 46 4.71 13.27 2.13
CA PHE A 46 5.40 12.05 1.68
C PHE A 46 5.52 11.95 0.16
N LYS A 47 4.96 12.93 -0.58
CA LYS A 47 5.11 13.07 -2.03
C LYS A 47 6.55 13.43 -2.35
N LYS A 48 7.37 12.42 -2.64
CA LYS A 48 8.68 12.65 -3.25
C LYS A 48 8.47 13.32 -4.61
N PRO A 49 9.19 14.42 -4.91
CA PRO A 49 9.08 15.07 -6.19
C PRO A 49 9.49 14.04 -7.26
N HIS A 50 8.57 13.75 -8.18
CA HIS A 50 8.88 13.10 -9.46
C HIS A 50 9.24 11.61 -9.41
N SER A 51 8.65 10.86 -8.49
CA SER A 51 8.74 9.39 -8.57
C SER A 51 7.38 8.73 -8.40
N ARG A 52 6.98 7.91 -9.37
CA ARG A 52 5.77 7.07 -9.34
C ARG A 52 5.95 5.85 -8.39
N TYR A 53 6.54 6.02 -7.21
CA TYR A 53 6.75 4.91 -6.27
C TYR A 53 5.50 4.54 -5.46
N ASP A 54 4.48 5.39 -5.48
CA ASP A 54 3.19 5.14 -4.84
C ASP A 54 2.49 3.94 -5.47
N ALA A 55 2.58 3.76 -6.79
CA ALA A 55 2.04 2.59 -7.47
C ALA A 55 3.14 1.63 -7.94
N PRO A 56 2.86 0.33 -8.10
CA PRO A 56 3.72 -0.56 -8.87
C PRO A 56 3.92 -0.02 -10.28
N VAL A 57 5.18 0.28 -10.61
CA VAL A 57 5.60 0.74 -11.93
C VAL A 57 6.58 -0.26 -12.52
N ILE A 58 6.28 -0.71 -13.74
CA ILE A 58 7.20 -1.53 -14.55
C ILE A 58 7.45 -0.74 -15.83
N ASN A 59 8.73 -0.54 -16.20
CA ASN A 59 9.13 0.21 -17.40
C ASN A 59 8.56 1.64 -17.48
N GLY A 60 8.41 2.34 -16.35
CA GLY A 60 7.82 3.70 -16.29
C GLY A 60 6.29 3.74 -16.41
N GLN A 61 5.65 2.60 -16.69
CA GLN A 61 4.20 2.47 -16.73
C GLN A 61 3.66 1.98 -15.38
N GLY A 62 2.69 2.71 -14.82
CA GLY A 62 1.94 2.24 -13.66
C GLY A 62 1.05 1.06 -14.06
N ILE A 63 1.16 -0.05 -13.34
CA ILE A 63 0.52 -1.31 -13.74
C ILE A 63 -0.84 -1.48 -13.06
N TYR A 64 -0.92 -1.24 -11.76
CA TYR A 64 -2.17 -1.33 -10.99
C TYR A 64 -2.08 -0.46 -9.73
N LYS A 65 -3.21 -0.24 -9.06
CA LYS A 65 -3.27 0.44 -7.77
C LYS A 65 -3.34 -0.61 -6.66
N ARG A 66 -2.82 -0.28 -5.47
CA ARG A 66 -2.91 -1.13 -4.29
C ARG A 66 -3.83 -0.50 -3.26
N ILE A 67 -4.49 -1.35 -2.49
CA ILE A 67 -5.14 -0.98 -1.24
C ILE A 67 -4.38 -1.63 -0.09
N PHE A 68 -4.33 -0.94 1.03
CA PHE A 68 -3.80 -1.47 2.27
C PHE A 68 -4.95 -2.01 3.10
N ILE A 69 -4.85 -3.29 3.45
CA ILE A 69 -5.82 -3.98 4.29
C ILE A 69 -5.15 -4.41 5.59
N LEU A 70 -5.92 -4.44 6.66
CA LEU A 70 -5.53 -4.95 7.97
C LEU A 70 -6.44 -6.11 8.34
N HIS A 71 -5.88 -7.21 8.84
CA HIS A 71 -6.68 -8.28 9.44
C HIS A 71 -7.22 -7.83 10.80
N LYS A 72 -8.51 -8.04 11.04
CA LYS A 72 -9.18 -7.70 12.31
C LYS A 72 -8.86 -8.68 13.44
#